data_AF-A0A940JK53-F1
#
_entry.id   AF-A0A940JK53-F1
#
_cell.length_a   1.000
_cell.length_b   1.000
_cell.length_c   1.000
_cell.angle_alpha   90.00
_cell.angle_beta   90.00
_cell.angle_gamma   90.00
#
_symmetry.space_group_name_H-M   'P 1'
#
loop_
_entity.id
_entity.type
_entity.pdbx_description
1 polymer ?
#
loop_
_entity_poly.entity_id
_entity_poly.type
_entity_poly.pdbx_seq_one_letter_code
_entity_poly.pdbx_strand_id
1 'polypeptide(L)'
;MTITITPALHDALKTCSDIEREIIALGRRADPARKLDLVQCRRRFAENIGTLAQLIDAEHELKKSPDKLQEMGRLFSSFRYAIGQHQASWPAVRIDEDLIAYSASAHATYAKSGLFWHWCTQNLGFNRT
;
A
#
# COMPACT_ATOMS: atom_id res chain seq x y z
N MET A 1 -15.26 5.82 -17.54
CA MET A 1 -14.38 5.19 -18.54
C MET A 1 -13.21 4.59 -17.80
N THR A 2 -12.95 3.29 -17.97
CA THR A 2 -11.87 2.58 -17.29
C THR A 2 -10.59 2.69 -18.11
N ILE A 3 -9.48 3.02 -17.47
CA ILE A 3 -8.15 3.09 -18.08
C ILE A 3 -7.55 1.69 -18.07
N THR A 4 -7.25 1.16 -19.26
CA THR A 4 -6.53 -0.10 -19.39
C THR A 4 -5.07 0.13 -19.05
N ILE A 5 -4.58 -0.51 -17.99
CA ILE A 5 -3.19 -0.43 -17.54
C ILE A 5 -2.33 -1.53 -18.15
N THR A 6 -1.02 -1.31 -18.19
CA THR A 6 -0.05 -2.34 -18.58
C THR A 6 -0.09 -3.55 -17.64
N PRO A 7 0.27 -4.75 -18.13
CA PRO A 7 0.40 -5.94 -17.28
C PRO A 7 1.39 -5.71 -16.11
N ALA A 8 2.47 -4.97 -16.36
CA ALA A 8 3.46 -4.66 -15.33
C ALA A 8 2.86 -3.82 -14.18
N LEU A 9 2.10 -2.76 -14.49
CA LEU A 9 1.42 -1.97 -13.46
C LEU A 9 0.36 -2.80 -12.73
N HIS A 10 -0.40 -3.62 -13.46
CA HIS A 10 -1.38 -4.53 -12.88
C HIS A 10 -0.73 -5.49 -11.87
N ASP A 11 0.36 -6.15 -12.24
CA ASP A 11 1.07 -7.10 -11.39
C ASP A 11 1.72 -6.44 -10.18
N ALA A 12 2.23 -5.21 -10.33
CA ALA A 12 2.76 -4.43 -9.22
C ALA A 12 1.64 -4.01 -8.23
N LEU A 13 0.46 -3.65 -8.72
CA LEU A 13 -0.72 -3.37 -7.88
C LEU A 13 -1.18 -4.62 -7.14
N LYS A 14 -1.20 -5.78 -7.83
CA LYS A 14 -1.51 -7.07 -7.21
C LYS A 14 -0.53 -7.40 -6.09
N THR A 15 0.77 -7.34 -6.38
CA THR A 15 1.85 -7.56 -5.42
C THR A 15 1.72 -6.64 -4.20
N CYS A 16 1.42 -5.36 -4.43
CA CYS A 16 1.21 -4.38 -3.37
C CYS A 16 0.04 -4.77 -2.46
N SER A 17 -1.09 -5.16 -3.06
CA SER A 17 -2.28 -5.60 -2.33
C SER A 17 -2.02 -6.86 -1.49
N ASP A 18 -1.28 -7.82 -2.05
CA ASP A 18 -0.88 -9.06 -1.39
C ASP A 18 0.02 -8.77 -0.17
N ILE A 19 1.05 -7.93 -0.35
CA ILE A 19 1.95 -7.54 0.74
C ILE A 19 1.19 -6.77 1.83
N GLU A 20 0.29 -5.86 1.46
CA GLU A 20 -0.51 -5.13 2.44
C GLU A 20 -1.38 -6.09 3.28
N ARG A 21 -2.02 -7.08 2.65
CA ARG A 21 -2.75 -8.13 3.38
C ARG A 21 -1.85 -8.90 4.33
N GLU A 22 -0.66 -9.24 3.89
CA GLU A 22 0.32 -9.96 4.70
C GLU A 22 0.72 -9.13 5.94
N ILE A 23 0.98 -7.82 5.78
CA ILE A 23 1.23 -6.89 6.89
C ILE A 23 0.05 -6.87 7.87
N ILE A 24 -1.18 -6.80 7.36
CA ILE A 24 -2.40 -6.81 8.21
C ILE A 24 -2.50 -8.12 9.00
N ALA A 25 -2.23 -9.26 8.36
CA ALA A 25 -2.24 -10.57 9.00
C ALA A 25 -1.15 -10.68 10.07
N LEU A 26 0.07 -10.21 9.79
CA LEU A 26 1.18 -10.12 10.75
C LEU A 26 0.85 -9.22 11.94
N GLY A 27 0.09 -8.14 11.71
CA GLY A 27 -0.42 -7.27 12.76
C GLY A 27 -1.31 -7.99 13.78
N ARG A 28 -1.91 -9.14 13.43
CA ARG A 28 -2.79 -9.93 14.31
C ARG A 28 -2.10 -11.14 14.96
N ARG A 29 -0.86 -11.46 14.56
CA ARG A 29 -0.08 -12.56 15.13
C ARG A 29 0.46 -12.18 16.52
N ALA A 30 0.79 -13.19 17.32
CA ALA A 30 1.37 -13.04 18.66
C ALA A 30 2.57 -13.98 18.89
N ASP A 31 3.01 -14.71 17.86
CA ASP A 31 4.12 -15.66 17.97
C ASP A 31 5.49 -14.96 17.89
N PRO A 32 6.57 -15.63 18.34
CA PRO A 32 7.91 -15.03 18.39
C PRO A 32 8.47 -14.60 17.01
N ALA A 33 8.02 -15.22 15.91
CA ALA A 33 8.52 -14.89 14.57
C ALA A 33 7.88 -13.61 14.00
N ARG A 34 6.76 -13.14 14.56
CA ARG A 34 6.00 -11.96 14.11
C ARG A 34 6.88 -10.74 13.80
N LYS A 35 7.82 -10.39 14.68
CA LYS A 35 8.65 -9.19 14.50
C LYS A 35 9.58 -9.30 13.30
N LEU A 36 10.22 -10.47 13.12
CA LEU A 36 11.11 -10.73 12.00
C LEU A 36 10.33 -10.72 10.69
N ASP A 37 9.21 -11.44 10.65
CA ASP A 37 8.33 -11.52 9.48
C ASP A 37 7.80 -10.13 9.10
N LEU A 38 7.43 -9.30 10.08
CA LEU A 38 7.00 -7.93 9.85
C LEU A 38 8.10 -7.07 9.23
N VAL A 39 9.36 -7.20 9.68
CA VAL A 39 10.49 -6.48 9.07
C VAL A 39 10.68 -6.89 7.61
N GLN A 40 10.67 -8.19 7.33
CA GLN A 40 10.81 -8.71 5.97
C GLN A 40 9.66 -8.25 5.05
N CYS A 41 8.43 -8.30 5.56
CA CYS A 41 7.24 -7.86 4.83
C CYS A 41 7.28 -6.35 4.54
N ARG A 42 7.65 -5.52 5.53
CA ARG A 42 7.83 -4.07 5.35
C ARG A 42 8.91 -3.73 4.32
N ARG A 43 9.99 -4.50 4.26
CA ARG A 43 11.04 -4.35 3.23
C ARG A 43 10.49 -4.62 1.84
N ARG A 44 9.84 -5.77 1.63
CA ARG A 44 9.19 -6.11 0.35
C ARG A 44 8.18 -5.03 -0.05
N PHE A 45 7.47 -4.48 0.91
CA PHE A 45 6.51 -3.41 0.67
C PHE A 45 7.19 -2.13 0.19
N ALA A 46 8.26 -1.70 0.85
CA ALA A 46 9.02 -0.51 0.45
C ALA A 46 9.60 -0.65 -0.97
N GLU A 47 10.14 -1.83 -1.30
CA GLU A 47 10.64 -2.16 -2.64
C GLU A 47 9.51 -2.06 -3.68
N ASN A 48 8.35 -2.69 -3.42
CA ASN A 48 7.22 -2.66 -4.36
C ASN A 48 6.59 -1.25 -4.51
N ILE A 49 6.58 -0.44 -3.45
CA ILE A 49 6.14 0.96 -3.52
C ILE A 49 7.05 1.77 -4.45
N GLY A 50 8.37 1.52 -4.43
CA GLY A 50 9.31 2.12 -5.38
C GLY A 50 8.98 1.76 -6.83
N THR A 51 8.77 0.46 -7.08
CA THR A 51 8.36 -0.05 -8.41
C THR A 51 7.04 0.55 -8.88
N LEU A 52 6.02 0.62 -8.01
CA LEU A 52 4.74 1.22 -8.34
C LEU A 52 4.88 2.70 -8.74
N ALA A 53 5.69 3.48 -8.01
CA ALA A 53 5.90 4.88 -8.34
C ALA A 53 6.43 5.06 -9.78
N GLN A 54 7.40 4.22 -10.16
CA GLN A 54 7.99 4.24 -11.51
C GLN A 54 6.98 3.80 -12.58
N LEU A 55 6.20 2.74 -12.32
CA LEU A 55 5.21 2.23 -13.27
C LEU A 55 4.04 3.19 -13.48
N ILE A 56 3.56 3.83 -12.41
CA ILE A 56 2.51 4.87 -12.49
C ILE A 56 3.01 6.03 -13.36
N ASP A 57 4.24 6.49 -13.14
CA ASP A 57 4.83 7.57 -13.94
C ASP A 57 5.13 7.15 -15.38
N ALA A 58 5.34 5.86 -15.66
CA ALA A 58 5.58 5.35 -17.01
C ALA A 58 4.29 5.05 -17.80
N GLU A 59 3.15 4.90 -17.13
CA GLU A 59 1.91 4.39 -17.74
C GLU A 59 1.32 5.33 -18.80
N HIS A 60 1.36 4.90 -20.05
CA HIS A 60 1.01 5.73 -21.20
C HIS A 60 -0.48 6.07 -21.24
N GLU A 61 -1.36 5.12 -20.90
CA GLU A 61 -2.80 5.35 -20.91
C GLU A 61 -3.23 6.33 -19.79
N LEU A 62 -2.56 6.30 -18.63
CA LEU A 62 -2.77 7.30 -17.57
C LEU A 62 -2.32 8.69 -18.01
N LYS A 63 -1.20 8.80 -18.74
CA LYS A 63 -0.69 10.09 -19.26
C LYS A 63 -1.64 10.77 -20.24
N LYS A 64 -2.48 10.01 -20.95
CA LYS A 64 -3.55 10.58 -21.80
C LYS A 64 -4.66 11.26 -20.99
N SER A 65 -4.71 11.02 -19.68
CA SER A 65 -5.68 11.60 -18.75
C SER A 65 -4.96 12.30 -17.59
N PRO A 66 -4.40 13.50 -17.77
CA PRO A 66 -3.58 14.19 -16.77
C PRO A 66 -4.27 14.34 -15.39
N ASP A 67 -5.57 14.61 -15.37
CA ASP A 67 -6.35 14.72 -14.13
C ASP A 67 -6.37 13.39 -13.35
N LYS A 68 -6.49 12.26 -14.07
CA LYS A 68 -6.49 10.92 -13.48
C LYS A 68 -5.10 10.53 -12.99
N LEU A 69 -4.05 10.86 -13.74
CA LEU A 69 -2.67 10.68 -13.29
C LEU A 69 -2.38 11.50 -12.03
N GLN A 70 -2.81 12.76 -11.98
CA GLN A 70 -2.65 13.62 -10.81
C GLN A 70 -3.42 13.08 -9.60
N GLU A 71 -4.68 12.66 -9.80
CA GLU A 71 -5.51 12.09 -8.73
C GLU A 71 -4.90 10.80 -8.17
N MET A 72 -4.47 9.89 -9.04
CA MET A 72 -3.78 8.65 -8.65
C MET A 72 -2.50 8.96 -7.89
N GLY A 73 -1.67 9.86 -8.41
CA GLY A 73 -0.40 10.25 -7.79
C GLY A 73 -0.60 10.85 -6.39
N ARG A 74 -1.63 11.69 -6.20
CA ARG A 74 -2.00 12.26 -4.89
C ARG A 74 -2.42 11.17 -3.90
N LEU A 75 -3.32 10.26 -4.32
CA LEU A 75 -3.81 9.18 -3.47
C LEU A 75 -2.69 8.20 -3.10
N PHE A 76 -1.88 7.80 -4.08
CA PHE A 76 -0.73 6.92 -3.88
C PHE A 76 0.31 7.54 -2.94
N SER A 77 0.62 8.84 -3.11
CA SER A 77 1.54 9.56 -2.23
C SER A 77 0.99 9.66 -0.80
N SER A 78 -0.31 9.93 -0.65
CA SER A 78 -0.96 9.96 0.67
C SER A 78 -0.93 8.58 1.35
N PHE A 79 -1.13 7.51 0.58
CA PHE A 79 -1.04 6.14 1.08
C PHE A 79 0.39 5.82 1.55
N ARG A 80 1.39 6.05 0.69
CA ARG A 80 2.82 5.86 1.01
C ARG A 80 3.23 6.62 2.27
N TYR A 81 2.82 7.88 2.37
CA TYR A 81 3.13 8.71 3.53
C TYR A 81 2.53 8.15 4.82
N ALA A 82 1.25 7.77 4.81
CA ALA A 82 0.58 7.21 5.98
C ALA A 82 1.26 5.93 6.47
N ILE A 83 1.65 5.04 5.56
CA ILE A 83 2.43 3.84 5.89
C ILE A 83 3.76 4.21 6.55
N GLY A 84 4.51 5.13 5.94
CA GLY A 84 5.81 5.56 6.48
C GLY A 84 5.68 6.09 7.90
N GLN A 85 4.68 6.92 8.16
CA GLN A 85 4.39 7.47 9.49
C GLN A 85 4.02 6.38 10.50
N HIS A 86 3.16 5.42 10.11
CA HIS A 86 2.83 4.28 10.96
C HIS A 86 4.08 3.45 11.30
N GLN A 87 4.91 3.13 10.31
CA GLN A 87 6.10 2.31 10.53
C GLN A 87 7.18 3.03 11.36
N ALA A 88 7.30 4.35 11.22
CA ALA A 88 8.20 5.17 12.03
C ALA A 88 7.75 5.27 13.49
N SER A 89 6.44 5.40 13.71
CA SER A 89 5.85 5.44 15.05
C SER A 89 5.87 4.05 15.72
N TRP A 90 5.75 2.99 14.92
CA TRP A 90 5.66 1.60 15.36
C TRP A 90 6.75 0.75 14.71
N PRO A 91 8.04 0.96 15.06
CA PRO A 91 9.10 0.05 14.64
C PRO A 91 8.84 -1.35 15.21
N ALA A 92 9.28 -2.40 14.50
CA ALA A 92 8.92 -3.79 14.82
C ALA A 92 9.22 -4.20 16.27
N VAL A 93 10.27 -3.64 16.87
CA VAL A 93 10.64 -3.93 18.28
C VAL A 93 9.59 -3.43 19.29
N ARG A 94 8.83 -2.39 18.94
CA ARG A 94 7.87 -1.68 19.82
C ARG A 94 6.40 -2.05 19.61
N ILE A 95 6.08 -2.91 18.65
CA ILE A 95 4.68 -3.22 18.28
C ILE A 95 3.88 -3.94 19.38
N ASP A 96 4.56 -4.45 20.42
CA ASP A 96 3.94 -5.11 21.57
C ASP A 96 3.87 -4.20 22.80
N GLU A 97 4.44 -2.99 22.76
CA GLU A 97 4.45 -2.06 23.90
C GLU A 97 3.04 -1.54 24.22
N ASP A 98 2.24 -1.27 23.19
CA ASP A 98 0.85 -0.84 23.31
C ASP A 98 0.06 -1.32 22.09
N LEU A 99 -0.62 -2.45 22.25
CA LEU A 99 -1.40 -3.08 21.19
C LEU A 99 -2.59 -2.23 20.75
N ILE A 100 -3.18 -1.44 21.66
CA ILE A 100 -4.34 -0.61 21.37
C ILE A 100 -3.90 0.57 20.49
N ALA A 101 -2.85 1.28 20.89
CA ALA A 101 -2.32 2.40 20.12
C ALA A 101 -1.71 1.94 18.78
N TYR A 102 -1.05 0.78 18.74
CA TYR A 102 -0.58 0.16 17.49
C TYR A 102 -1.74 -0.10 16.53
N SER A 103 -2.81 -0.73 17.02
CA SER A 103 -4.01 -1.03 16.23
C SER A 103 -4.69 0.24 15.73
N ALA A 104 -4.84 1.27 16.59
CA ALA A 104 -5.43 2.55 16.20
C ALA A 104 -4.62 3.24 15.08
N SER A 105 -3.29 3.21 15.17
CA SER A 105 -2.40 3.73 14.12
C SER A 105 -2.52 2.97 12.80
N ALA A 106 -2.67 1.64 12.86
CA ALA A 106 -2.87 0.82 11.67
C ALA A 106 -4.21 1.15 10.97
N HIS A 107 -5.29 1.37 11.73
CA HIS A 107 -6.59 1.77 11.17
C HIS A 107 -6.54 3.09 10.40
N ALA A 108 -5.83 4.09 10.92
CA ALA A 108 -5.64 5.37 10.22
C ALA A 108 -4.91 5.18 8.87
N THR A 109 -3.98 4.23 8.81
CA THR A 109 -3.28 3.86 7.57
C THR A 109 -4.22 3.17 6.58
N TYR A 110 -5.08 2.26 7.05
CA TYR A 110 -6.05 1.56 6.21
C TYR A 110 -7.04 2.51 5.54
N ALA A 111 -7.44 3.60 6.21
CA ALA A 111 -8.31 4.60 5.59
C ALA A 111 -7.67 5.24 4.34
N LYS A 112 -6.36 5.56 4.38
CA LYS A 112 -5.64 6.14 3.22
C LYS A 112 -5.42 5.11 2.12
N SER A 113 -5.10 3.88 2.50
CA SER A 113 -5.03 2.75 1.58
C SER A 113 -6.35 2.51 0.85
N GLY A 114 -7.46 2.50 1.60
CA GLY A 114 -8.80 2.27 1.08
C GLY A 114 -9.20 3.29 0.00
N LEU A 115 -8.86 4.57 0.18
CA LEU A 115 -9.09 5.60 -0.83
C LEU A 115 -8.32 5.32 -2.13
N PHE A 116 -7.05 4.92 -2.02
CA PHE A 116 -6.24 4.56 -3.19
C PHE A 116 -6.79 3.34 -3.92
N TRP A 117 -7.13 2.27 -3.19
CA TRP A 117 -7.67 1.05 -3.78
C TRP A 117 -9.04 1.26 -4.41
N HIS A 118 -9.92 2.00 -3.74
CA HIS A 118 -11.23 2.36 -4.28
C HIS A 118 -11.09 3.11 -5.60
N TRP A 119 -10.15 4.07 -5.68
CA TRP A 119 -9.86 4.77 -6.91
C TRP A 119 -9.35 3.83 -8.01
N CYS A 120 -8.45 2.89 -7.68
CA CYS A 120 -7.95 1.90 -8.64
C CYS A 120 -9.08 1.02 -9.18
N THR A 121 -10.03 0.60 -8.34
CA THR A 121 -11.20 -0.14 -8.80
C THR A 121 -12.08 0.69 -9.73
N GLN A 122 -12.40 1.94 -9.35
CA GLN A 122 -13.27 2.83 -10.12
C GLN A 122 -12.69 3.24 -11.48
N ASN A 123 -11.37 3.46 -11.55
CA ASN A 123 -10.74 4.09 -12.71
C ASN A 123 -9.87 3.14 -13.53
N LEU A 124 -9.34 2.07 -12.92
CA LEU A 124 -8.47 1.09 -13.61
C LEU A 124 -9.16 -0.28 -13.76
N GLY A 125 -10.32 -0.49 -13.13
CA GLY A 125 -10.97 -1.80 -13.09
C GLY A 125 -10.20 -2.83 -12.26
N PHE A 126 -9.26 -2.37 -11.44
CA PHE A 126 -8.44 -3.24 -10.59
C PHE A 126 -9.24 -3.65 -9.35
N ASN A 127 -9.62 -4.93 -9.29
CA ASN A 127 -10.31 -5.50 -8.14
C ASN A 127 -9.30 -6.13 -7.19
N ARG A 128 -9.35 -5.70 -5.94
CA ARG A 128 -8.54 -6.27 -4.86
C ARG A 128 -9.07 -7.67 -4.54
N THR A 129 -8.46 -8.72 -5.08
CA THR A 129 -8.81 -10.13 -4.78
C THR A 129 -8.47 -10.51 -3.36
#